data_AF-A0A1F9N6Q6-F1
#
_entry.id   AF-A0A1F9N6Q6-F1
#
_cell.length_a   1.000
_cell.length_b   1.000
_cell.length_c   1.000
_cell.angle_alpha   90.00
_cell.angle_beta   90.00
_cell.angle_gamma   90.00
#
_symmetry.space_group_name_H-M   'P 1'
#
loop_
_entity.id
_entity.type
_entity.pdbx_description
1 polymer ?
#
loop_
_entity_poly.entity_id
_entity_poly.type
_entity_poly.pdbx_seq_one_letter_code
_entity_poly.pdbx_strand_id
1 'polypeptide(L)'
;MRWPLKLLMVGVTASVAGYTYWKIAIPKHRVAIRSELIMLGDLDDDKRWTDGDLQVLDTVLKEFFVQPAPLTWRLDLNQNGLVDGEDLNILQALVNAHGDPYAAELTMTPKGPFPRPREFYRYVALNDYRPRPLWALPYPPAEDSALTWLADFQPPPRTDTYALALNTATRAEAIRFDQAYRRRQENLLPVEREYADRKLARVEELYKSGRSFELLLALMDLTEDAETLAAPREPNITLALLTFRDHLRAVLDSEAYAKFDAGETDWSSVLQVIFDHLENDLDFHYDFKTLSPPRNFTNLENYLERAEWQYYKTSVSDDDFLTLIAFAQNDPRYLRAVSRTSKRSQDPYVENHNLPMVLLFREAVRIEGGDKKKAVGLLDEAIRIPYAWIRSIPRTALPGSLALDNFLLPGNMEDGADKSRHWNVFGGICLYKSPEEALDLALRREMQDLRNVNYSTDGMREFVRDMIANLNGMYHVMTVDPELLDR
;
A
#
# COMPACT_ATOMS: atom_id res chain seq x y z
N MET A 1 -52.03 23.89 -35.58
CA MET A 1 -50.55 23.83 -35.76
C MET A 1 -49.79 23.25 -34.54
N ARG A 2 -50.30 22.19 -33.87
CA ARG A 2 -49.68 21.61 -32.65
C ARG A 2 -49.17 20.16 -32.81
N TRP A 3 -49.47 19.53 -33.93
CA TRP A 3 -49.00 18.19 -34.27
C TRP A 3 -47.50 18.07 -34.62
N PRO A 4 -46.87 19.01 -35.35
CA PRO A 4 -45.46 18.85 -35.70
C PRO A 4 -44.53 18.94 -34.47
N LEU A 5 -44.89 19.76 -33.48
CA LEU A 5 -44.10 19.88 -32.24
C LEU A 5 -44.18 18.62 -31.36
N LYS A 6 -45.35 17.96 -31.32
CA LYS A 6 -45.53 16.72 -30.57
C LYS A 6 -44.77 15.56 -31.21
N LEU A 7 -44.80 15.45 -32.54
CA LEU A 7 -44.00 14.46 -33.26
C LEU A 7 -42.51 14.69 -33.09
N LEU A 8 -42.07 15.95 -33.08
CA LEU A 8 -40.67 16.30 -32.80
C LEU A 8 -40.28 15.89 -31.37
N MET A 9 -41.10 16.20 -30.37
CA MET A 9 -40.82 15.79 -28.98
C MET A 9 -40.81 14.28 -28.81
N VAL A 10 -41.73 13.54 -29.43
CA VAL A 10 -41.72 12.07 -29.41
C VAL A 10 -40.45 11.54 -30.05
N GLY A 11 -40.04 12.10 -31.20
CA GLY A 11 -38.80 11.74 -31.88
C GLY A 11 -37.55 11.99 -31.04
N VAL A 12 -37.45 13.16 -30.40
CA VAL A 12 -36.36 13.49 -29.46
C VAL A 12 -36.36 12.55 -28.26
N THR A 13 -37.52 12.30 -27.66
CA THR A 13 -37.63 11.42 -26.47
C THR A 13 -37.26 9.98 -26.82
N ALA A 14 -37.69 9.47 -27.96
CA ALA A 14 -37.31 8.15 -28.46
C ALA A 14 -35.82 8.06 -28.80
N SER A 15 -35.23 9.14 -29.34
CA SER A 15 -33.80 9.20 -29.65
C SER A 15 -32.94 9.24 -28.38
N VAL A 16 -33.35 10.02 -27.37
CA VAL A 16 -32.70 10.06 -26.05
C VAL A 16 -32.84 8.71 -25.37
N ALA A 17 -34.04 8.14 -25.30
CA ALA A 17 -34.26 6.83 -24.70
C ALA A 17 -33.48 5.72 -25.41
N GLY A 18 -33.43 5.74 -26.75
CA GLY A 18 -32.64 4.81 -27.56
C GLY A 18 -31.14 4.98 -27.33
N TYR A 19 -30.64 6.21 -27.24
CA TYR A 19 -29.24 6.49 -26.94
C TYR A 19 -28.86 6.07 -25.51
N THR A 20 -29.69 6.39 -24.52
CA THR A 20 -29.51 6.00 -23.12
C THR A 20 -29.54 4.48 -22.97
N TYR A 21 -30.51 3.81 -23.60
CA TYR A 21 -30.56 2.34 -23.64
C TYR A 21 -29.33 1.76 -24.32
N TRP A 22 -28.89 2.29 -25.47
CA TRP A 22 -27.66 1.85 -26.13
C TRP A 22 -26.42 2.03 -25.24
N LYS A 23 -26.31 3.15 -24.52
CA LYS A 23 -25.20 3.45 -23.60
C LYS A 23 -25.18 2.55 -22.36
N ILE A 24 -26.34 2.05 -21.92
CA ILE A 24 -26.51 1.19 -20.72
C ILE A 24 -26.47 -0.30 -21.09
N ALA A 25 -27.14 -0.70 -22.18
CA ALA A 25 -27.36 -2.08 -22.57
C ALA A 25 -26.25 -2.65 -23.47
N ILE A 26 -25.56 -1.81 -24.24
CA ILE A 26 -24.33 -2.24 -24.93
C ILE A 26 -23.17 -1.97 -23.99
N PRO A 27 -22.48 -3.01 -23.48
CA PRO A 27 -21.30 -2.79 -22.66
C PRO A 27 -20.28 -2.03 -23.51
N LYS A 28 -20.04 -0.75 -23.19
CA LYS A 28 -18.81 -0.07 -23.62
C LYS A 28 -17.57 -0.75 -23.02
N HIS A 29 -17.76 -1.62 -22.03
CA HIS A 29 -16.75 -2.47 -21.41
C HIS A 29 -16.41 -3.72 -22.24
N ARG A 30 -16.33 -3.64 -23.57
CA ARG A 30 -15.18 -4.30 -24.16
C ARG A 30 -14.02 -3.40 -23.82
N VAL A 31 -13.44 -3.59 -22.62
CA VAL A 31 -12.08 -3.10 -22.34
C VAL A 31 -11.31 -3.44 -23.59
N ALA A 32 -10.77 -2.44 -24.29
CA ALA A 32 -9.92 -2.74 -25.43
C ALA A 32 -8.76 -3.53 -24.83
N ILE A 33 -8.80 -4.86 -24.91
CA ILE A 33 -7.73 -5.73 -24.44
C ILE A 33 -6.60 -5.50 -25.44
N ARG A 34 -5.86 -4.42 -25.21
CA ARG A 34 -4.60 -4.18 -25.86
C ARG A 34 -3.65 -5.17 -25.22
N SER A 35 -3.16 -6.09 -26.04
CA SER A 35 -2.13 -7.01 -25.62
C SER A 35 -0.86 -6.70 -26.39
N GLU A 36 0.26 -6.74 -25.69
CA GLU A 36 1.59 -6.71 -26.27
C GLU A 36 2.16 -8.13 -26.28
N LEU A 37 2.86 -8.49 -27.35
CA LEU A 37 3.63 -9.73 -27.39
C LEU A 37 5.01 -9.42 -26.79
N ILE A 38 5.32 -9.98 -25.63
CA ILE A 38 6.64 -9.91 -25.02
C ILE A 38 7.43 -11.19 -25.27
N MET A 39 8.75 -11.05 -25.22
CA MET A 39 9.71 -12.15 -25.23
C MET A 39 10.34 -12.25 -23.84
N LEU A 40 10.18 -13.38 -23.16
CA LEU A 40 10.84 -13.64 -21.88
C LEU A 40 12.33 -13.83 -22.12
N GLY A 41 13.17 -13.32 -21.22
CA GLY A 41 14.62 -13.33 -21.32
C GLY A 41 15.24 -12.28 -22.23
N ASP A 42 14.43 -11.52 -22.97
CA ASP A 42 14.87 -10.36 -23.78
C ASP A 42 14.92 -9.12 -22.87
N LEU A 43 16.10 -8.82 -22.33
CA LEU A 43 16.31 -7.79 -21.32
C LEU A 43 16.71 -6.44 -21.92
N ASP A 44 17.23 -6.42 -23.16
CA ASP A 44 17.62 -5.20 -23.87
C ASP A 44 16.61 -4.73 -24.94
N ASP A 45 15.51 -5.47 -25.13
CA ASP A 45 14.41 -5.20 -26.05
C ASP A 45 14.79 -5.30 -27.54
N ASP A 46 15.87 -6.04 -27.87
CA ASP A 46 16.31 -6.28 -29.24
C ASP A 46 15.54 -7.41 -29.95
N LYS A 47 14.66 -8.11 -29.21
CA LYS A 47 13.83 -9.25 -29.66
C LYS A 47 14.64 -10.49 -30.00
N ARG A 48 15.78 -10.69 -29.34
CA ARG A 48 16.67 -11.84 -29.48
C ARG A 48 17.13 -12.29 -28.09
N TRP A 49 17.79 -13.44 -28.04
CA TRP A 49 18.56 -13.84 -26.87
C TRP A 49 20.03 -13.80 -27.24
N THR A 50 20.75 -12.83 -26.72
CA THR A 50 22.15 -12.56 -27.04
C THR A 50 22.99 -12.33 -25.79
N ASP A 51 24.31 -12.17 -25.98
CA ASP A 51 25.21 -11.77 -24.90
C ASP A 51 24.84 -10.38 -24.32
N GLY A 52 24.07 -9.55 -25.06
CA GLY A 52 23.53 -8.29 -24.58
C GLY A 52 22.59 -8.49 -23.38
N ASP A 53 21.72 -9.50 -23.43
CA ASP A 53 20.83 -9.83 -22.32
C ASP A 53 21.61 -10.23 -21.07
N LEU A 54 22.67 -11.02 -21.22
CA LEU A 54 23.51 -11.41 -20.09
C LEU A 54 24.24 -10.22 -19.46
N GLN A 55 24.62 -9.21 -20.25
CA GLN A 55 25.20 -7.97 -19.73
C GLN A 55 24.18 -7.14 -18.95
N VAL A 56 22.93 -7.08 -19.41
CA VAL A 56 21.85 -6.40 -18.68
C VAL A 56 21.49 -7.17 -17.41
N LEU A 57 21.47 -8.51 -17.46
CA LEU A 57 21.16 -9.39 -16.33
C LEU A 57 22.01 -9.05 -15.10
N ASP A 58 23.32 -8.88 -15.25
CA ASP A 58 24.21 -8.54 -14.13
C ASP A 58 23.80 -7.25 -13.40
N THR A 59 23.29 -6.26 -14.15
CA THR A 59 22.78 -5.00 -13.59
C THR A 59 21.44 -5.22 -12.91
N VAL A 60 20.54 -5.96 -13.56
CA VAL A 60 19.21 -6.29 -13.01
C VAL A 60 19.34 -7.08 -11.71
N LEU A 61 20.25 -8.04 -11.62
CA LEU A 61 20.44 -8.84 -10.41
C LEU A 61 21.00 -8.04 -9.23
N LYS A 62 21.81 -6.99 -9.48
CA LYS A 62 22.33 -6.12 -8.40
C LYS A 62 21.27 -5.21 -7.82
N GLU A 63 20.33 -4.75 -8.64
CA GLU A 63 19.32 -3.76 -8.26
C GLU A 63 17.89 -4.22 -8.57
N PHE A 64 17.61 -5.51 -8.39
CA PHE A 64 16.36 -6.16 -8.83
C PHE A 64 15.09 -5.43 -8.38
N PHE A 65 15.06 -4.95 -7.14
CA PHE A 65 13.86 -4.31 -6.60
C PHE A 65 13.65 -2.87 -7.09
N VAL A 66 14.67 -2.28 -7.70
CA VAL A 66 14.71 -0.92 -8.29
C VAL A 66 14.33 -0.97 -9.76
N GLN A 67 14.64 -2.08 -10.44
CA GLN A 67 14.34 -2.22 -11.86
C GLN A 67 12.84 -2.17 -12.16
N PRO A 68 12.44 -1.58 -13.31
CA PRO A 68 11.04 -1.55 -13.73
C PRO A 68 10.41 -2.94 -13.71
N ALA A 69 9.17 -3.04 -13.21
CA ALA A 69 8.47 -4.32 -13.12
C ALA A 69 8.44 -5.09 -14.46
N PRO A 70 8.18 -4.43 -15.63
CA PRO A 70 8.22 -5.10 -16.92
C PRO A 70 9.54 -5.79 -17.25
N LEU A 71 10.68 -5.22 -16.83
CA LEU A 71 11.99 -5.82 -17.04
C LEU A 71 12.17 -7.05 -16.16
N THR A 72 11.80 -6.95 -14.88
CA THR A 72 11.92 -8.08 -13.92
C THR A 72 11.01 -9.25 -14.27
N TRP A 73 9.83 -9.02 -14.86
CA TRP A 73 8.92 -10.08 -15.30
C TRP A 73 9.51 -10.94 -16.43
N ARG A 74 10.38 -10.36 -17.26
CA ARG A 74 11.02 -11.12 -18.34
C ARG A 74 12.03 -12.15 -17.81
N LEU A 75 12.42 -12.07 -16.54
CA LEU A 75 13.34 -13.03 -15.92
C LEU A 75 12.66 -14.30 -15.38
N ASP A 76 11.35 -14.32 -15.20
CA ASP A 76 10.60 -15.52 -14.77
C ASP A 76 10.32 -16.40 -16.00
N LEU A 77 11.37 -17.08 -16.47
CA LEU A 77 11.39 -17.83 -17.72
C LEU A 77 10.57 -19.13 -17.61
N ASN A 78 10.62 -19.77 -16.45
CA ASN A 78 9.83 -20.98 -16.16
C ASN A 78 8.40 -20.67 -15.66
N GLN A 79 8.10 -19.40 -15.38
CA GLN A 79 6.77 -18.88 -15.00
C GLN A 79 6.24 -19.46 -13.69
N ASN A 80 7.15 -19.72 -12.76
CA ASN A 80 6.84 -20.20 -11.42
C ASN A 80 6.63 -19.05 -10.42
N GLY A 81 6.80 -17.79 -10.85
CA GLY A 81 6.67 -16.60 -10.01
C GLY A 81 7.91 -16.28 -9.18
N LEU A 82 9.05 -16.93 -9.47
CA LEU A 82 10.33 -16.73 -8.84
C LEU A 82 11.35 -16.25 -9.88
N VAL A 83 12.44 -15.66 -9.39
CA VAL A 83 13.69 -15.55 -10.15
C VAL A 83 14.71 -16.38 -9.39
N ASP A 84 15.06 -17.54 -9.94
CA ASP A 84 15.95 -18.51 -9.35
C ASP A 84 17.06 -18.97 -10.31
N GLY A 85 17.85 -19.97 -9.89
CA GLY A 85 18.96 -20.47 -10.70
C GLY A 85 18.51 -21.19 -11.97
N GLU A 86 17.28 -21.72 -12.03
CA GLU A 86 16.73 -22.34 -13.23
C GLU A 86 16.54 -21.30 -14.33
N ASP A 87 15.99 -20.13 -14.00
CA ASP A 87 15.80 -19.03 -14.95
C ASP A 87 17.13 -18.57 -15.55
N LEU A 88 18.16 -18.40 -14.71
CA LEU A 88 19.49 -18.01 -15.18
C LEU A 88 20.10 -19.05 -16.12
N ASN A 89 19.94 -20.33 -15.80
CA ASN A 89 20.40 -21.43 -16.64
C ASN A 89 19.64 -21.50 -17.98
N ILE A 90 18.33 -21.24 -17.97
CA ILE A 90 17.50 -21.17 -19.18
C ILE A 90 17.99 -20.02 -20.07
N LEU A 91 18.18 -18.82 -19.53
CA LEU A 91 18.65 -17.67 -20.30
C LEU A 91 20.03 -17.95 -20.92
N GLN A 92 20.96 -18.46 -20.12
CA GLN A 92 22.29 -18.80 -20.61
C GLN A 92 22.24 -19.85 -21.73
N ALA A 93 21.34 -20.83 -21.64
CA ALA A 93 21.17 -21.84 -22.69
C ALA A 93 20.61 -21.25 -23.98
N LEU A 94 19.65 -20.31 -23.90
CA LEU A 94 19.11 -19.60 -25.06
C LEU A 94 20.20 -18.78 -25.77
N VAL A 95 21.02 -18.07 -25.02
CA VAL A 95 22.14 -17.27 -25.56
C VAL A 95 23.22 -18.17 -26.17
N ASN A 96 23.59 -19.26 -25.49
CA ASN A 96 24.57 -20.23 -26.00
C ASN A 96 24.10 -20.94 -27.27
N ALA A 97 22.78 -21.07 -27.47
CA ALA A 97 22.18 -21.61 -28.68
C ALA A 97 22.01 -20.55 -29.78
N HIS A 98 22.64 -19.38 -29.65
CA HIS A 98 22.56 -18.26 -30.58
C HIS A 98 21.11 -17.79 -30.84
N GLY A 99 20.28 -17.84 -29.79
CA GLY A 99 18.89 -17.44 -29.85
C GLY A 99 17.94 -18.46 -30.49
N ASP A 100 18.40 -19.70 -30.76
CA ASP A 100 17.52 -20.80 -31.19
C ASP A 100 16.96 -21.56 -29.97
N PRO A 101 15.67 -21.36 -29.63
CA PRO A 101 15.06 -21.97 -28.46
C PRO A 101 14.86 -23.50 -28.61
N TYR A 102 14.77 -24.01 -29.85
CA TYR A 102 14.67 -25.46 -30.09
C TYR A 102 16.02 -26.13 -29.89
N ALA A 103 17.12 -25.48 -30.31
CA ALA A 103 18.46 -25.97 -30.03
C ALA A 103 18.76 -25.92 -28.52
N ALA A 104 18.38 -24.85 -27.83
CA ALA A 104 18.51 -24.74 -26.37
C ALA A 104 17.75 -25.87 -25.65
N GLU A 105 16.48 -26.12 -26.02
CA GLU A 105 15.64 -27.19 -25.45
C GLU A 105 16.32 -28.57 -25.56
N LEU A 106 16.90 -28.91 -26.73
CA LEU A 106 17.59 -30.18 -26.94
C LEU A 106 18.81 -30.37 -26.02
N THR A 107 19.50 -29.28 -25.68
CA THR A 107 20.67 -29.33 -24.77
C THR A 107 20.30 -29.34 -23.29
N MET A 108 19.16 -28.74 -22.94
CA MET A 108 18.74 -28.54 -21.54
C MET A 108 17.80 -29.61 -21.02
N THR A 109 16.90 -30.15 -21.86
CA THR A 109 15.94 -31.20 -21.46
C THR A 109 16.59 -32.41 -20.78
N PRO A 110 17.79 -32.88 -21.21
CA PRO A 110 18.48 -33.97 -20.50
C PRO A 110 18.96 -33.61 -19.08
N LYS A 111 19.08 -32.31 -18.76
CA LYS A 111 19.59 -31.78 -17.49
C LYS A 111 18.48 -31.33 -16.54
N GLY A 112 17.24 -31.17 -17.03
CA GLY A 112 16.12 -30.69 -16.25
C GLY A 112 14.94 -30.25 -17.12
N PRO A 113 13.84 -29.79 -16.50
CA PRO A 113 12.73 -29.17 -17.24
C PRO A 113 13.20 -27.93 -18.01
N PHE A 114 12.60 -27.71 -19.18
CA PHE A 114 12.84 -26.54 -20.02
C PHE A 114 11.49 -26.14 -20.66
N PRO A 115 11.08 -24.86 -20.60
CA PRO A 115 9.85 -24.41 -21.23
C PRO A 115 9.84 -24.69 -22.73
N ARG A 116 8.67 -24.97 -23.31
CA ARG A 116 8.57 -25.12 -24.77
C ARG A 116 8.92 -23.78 -25.43
N PRO A 117 9.60 -23.77 -26.58
CA PRO A 117 9.99 -22.54 -27.27
C PRO A 117 8.90 -21.46 -27.42
N ARG A 118 7.65 -21.86 -27.63
CA ARG A 118 6.50 -20.95 -27.73
C ARG A 118 6.13 -20.25 -26.42
N GLU A 119 6.52 -20.81 -25.27
CA GLU A 119 6.15 -20.34 -23.93
C GLU A 119 6.99 -19.14 -23.48
N PHE A 120 8.10 -18.87 -24.19
CA PHE A 120 8.88 -17.64 -24.07
C PHE A 120 8.22 -16.44 -24.75
N TYR A 121 7.23 -16.64 -25.62
CA TYR A 121 6.48 -15.55 -26.26
C TYR A 121 5.11 -15.42 -25.61
N ARG A 122 4.81 -14.25 -25.02
CA ARG A 122 3.60 -14.06 -24.21
C ARG A 122 2.81 -12.84 -24.64
N TYR A 123 1.52 -13.04 -24.88
CA TYR A 123 0.57 -11.93 -24.96
C TYR A 123 0.25 -11.43 -23.55
N VAL A 124 0.53 -10.17 -23.30
CA VAL A 124 0.32 -9.48 -22.02
C VAL A 124 -0.70 -8.41 -22.22
N ALA A 125 -1.82 -8.46 -21.50
CA ALA A 125 -2.75 -7.35 -21.50
C ALA A 125 -2.10 -6.15 -20.80
N LEU A 126 -2.13 -4.98 -21.46
CA LEU A 126 -1.53 -3.76 -20.93
C LEU A 126 -2.18 -3.28 -19.63
N ASN A 127 -3.40 -3.73 -19.35
CA ASN A 127 -4.20 -3.32 -18.20
C ASN A 127 -4.20 -4.36 -17.07
N ASP A 128 -3.54 -5.52 -17.26
CA ASP A 128 -3.48 -6.54 -16.22
C ASP A 128 -2.36 -6.22 -15.23
N TYR A 129 -2.70 -6.11 -13.94
CA TYR A 129 -1.69 -6.03 -12.90
C TYR A 129 -0.92 -7.35 -12.83
N ARG A 130 0.41 -7.26 -12.79
CA ARG A 130 1.30 -8.42 -12.66
C ARG A 130 2.21 -8.25 -11.46
N PRO A 131 2.19 -9.20 -10.50
CA PRO A 131 3.12 -9.15 -9.40
C PRO A 131 4.56 -9.35 -9.91
N ARG A 132 5.51 -8.63 -9.33
CA ARG A 132 6.94 -8.91 -9.53
C ARG A 132 7.26 -10.33 -9.04
N PRO A 133 8.04 -11.14 -9.79
CA PRO A 133 8.48 -12.44 -9.31
C PRO A 133 9.35 -12.29 -8.07
N LEU A 134 9.31 -13.28 -7.18
CA LEU A 134 10.05 -13.24 -5.93
C LEU A 134 11.53 -13.58 -6.17
N TRP A 135 12.41 -12.84 -5.52
CA TRP A 135 13.82 -13.15 -5.52
C TRP A 135 14.10 -14.45 -4.74
N ALA A 136 14.65 -15.46 -5.41
CA ALA A 136 15.03 -16.75 -4.81
C ALA A 136 16.51 -17.11 -5.01
N LEU A 137 17.31 -16.19 -5.56
CA LEU A 137 18.76 -16.35 -5.71
C LEU A 137 19.53 -16.11 -4.39
N PRO A 138 20.78 -16.61 -4.29
CA PRO A 138 21.70 -16.20 -3.23
C PRO A 138 21.84 -14.68 -3.17
N TYR A 139 22.01 -14.14 -1.97
CA TYR A 139 22.19 -12.71 -1.74
C TYR A 139 23.49 -12.48 -0.95
N PRO A 140 24.65 -12.34 -1.63
CA PRO A 140 25.94 -12.20 -0.97
C PRO A 140 26.03 -11.08 0.10
N PRO A 141 25.39 -9.90 -0.07
CA PRO A 141 25.41 -8.87 0.95
C PRO A 141 24.71 -9.24 2.27
N ALA A 142 24.04 -10.40 2.36
CA ALA A 142 23.35 -10.82 3.58
C ALA A 142 24.28 -10.90 4.82
N GLU A 143 25.58 -11.14 4.63
CA GLU A 143 26.56 -11.26 5.73
C GLU A 143 26.73 -9.94 6.51
N ASP A 144 26.66 -8.81 5.81
CA ASP A 144 26.81 -7.47 6.38
C ASP A 144 25.47 -6.73 6.48
N SER A 145 24.36 -7.47 6.54
CA SER A 145 23.00 -6.91 6.54
C SER A 145 22.62 -6.26 7.88
N ALA A 146 21.79 -5.23 7.84
CA ALA A 146 21.11 -4.70 9.03
C ALA A 146 20.19 -5.75 9.68
N LEU A 147 19.70 -6.71 8.87
CA LEU A 147 19.03 -7.91 9.34
C LEU A 147 20.09 -8.99 9.62
N THR A 148 20.62 -9.02 10.84
CA THR A 148 21.72 -9.92 11.25
C THR A 148 21.44 -11.41 11.02
N TRP A 149 20.17 -11.79 10.93
CA TRP A 149 19.71 -13.16 10.69
C TRP A 149 19.52 -13.51 9.19
N LEU A 150 19.67 -12.54 8.27
CA LEU A 150 19.38 -12.74 6.85
C LEU A 150 20.34 -13.74 6.19
N ALA A 151 21.60 -13.78 6.62
CA ALA A 151 22.60 -14.73 6.14
C ALA A 151 22.21 -16.19 6.46
N ASP A 152 21.59 -16.41 7.61
CA ASP A 152 21.11 -17.74 8.04
C ASP A 152 19.77 -18.10 7.39
N PHE A 153 19.07 -17.12 6.80
CA PHE A 153 17.77 -17.32 6.17
C PHE A 153 17.90 -17.74 4.71
N GLN A 154 18.17 -19.04 4.54
CA GLN A 154 18.42 -19.68 3.24
C GLN A 154 17.14 -19.78 2.37
N PRO A 155 17.28 -19.67 1.03
CA PRO A 155 16.15 -19.89 0.13
C PRO A 155 15.66 -21.34 0.24
N PRO A 156 14.35 -21.58 0.33
CA PRO A 156 13.84 -22.94 0.32
C PRO A 156 14.07 -23.57 -1.07
N PRO A 157 14.33 -24.89 -1.14
CA PRO A 157 14.62 -25.55 -2.41
C PRO A 157 13.40 -25.63 -3.35
N ARG A 158 12.18 -25.46 -2.81
CA ARG A 158 10.90 -25.43 -3.52
C ARG A 158 9.87 -24.63 -2.73
N THR A 159 8.78 -24.21 -3.38
CA THR A 159 7.68 -23.45 -2.77
C THR A 159 6.37 -24.24 -2.68
N ASP A 160 6.44 -25.57 -2.71
CA ASP A 160 5.30 -26.49 -2.83
C ASP A 160 4.32 -26.45 -1.63
N THR A 161 4.70 -25.82 -0.51
CA THR A 161 3.85 -25.68 0.68
C THR A 161 3.70 -24.23 1.07
N TYR A 162 2.61 -23.91 1.76
CA TYR A 162 2.36 -22.58 2.30
C TYR A 162 3.53 -22.02 3.11
N ALA A 163 4.09 -22.83 4.02
CA ALA A 163 5.21 -22.41 4.86
C ALA A 163 6.47 -22.05 4.04
N LEU A 164 6.76 -22.81 2.98
CA LEU A 164 7.88 -22.54 2.09
C LEU A 164 7.64 -21.31 1.21
N ALA A 165 6.43 -21.14 0.68
CA ALA A 165 6.04 -19.96 -0.07
C ALA A 165 6.10 -18.68 0.80
N LEU A 166 5.65 -18.78 2.05
CA LEU A 166 5.74 -17.70 3.03
C LEU A 166 7.20 -17.36 3.32
N ASN A 167 8.05 -18.35 3.62
CA ASN A 167 9.48 -18.12 3.85
C ASN A 167 10.17 -17.47 2.64
N THR A 168 9.82 -17.89 1.43
CA THR A 168 10.35 -17.29 0.18
C THR A 168 9.95 -15.82 0.09
N ALA A 169 8.69 -15.50 0.35
CA ALA A 169 8.22 -14.12 0.35
C ALA A 169 8.86 -13.28 1.45
N THR A 170 8.98 -13.82 2.67
CA THR A 170 9.69 -13.18 3.79
C THR A 170 11.14 -12.89 3.43
N ARG A 171 11.81 -13.84 2.76
CA ARG A 171 13.21 -13.68 2.36
C ARG A 171 13.34 -12.61 1.28
N ALA A 172 12.50 -12.66 0.24
CA ALA A 172 12.51 -11.67 -0.82
C ALA A 172 12.26 -10.25 -0.27
N GLU A 173 11.31 -10.09 0.65
CA GLU A 173 11.05 -8.80 1.28
C GLU A 173 12.20 -8.35 2.20
N ALA A 174 12.85 -9.27 2.91
CA ALA A 174 14.03 -8.96 3.73
C ALA A 174 15.21 -8.45 2.88
N ILE A 175 15.44 -9.05 1.71
CA ILE A 175 16.46 -8.59 0.75
C ILE A 175 16.08 -7.23 0.18
N ARG A 176 14.81 -7.03 -0.18
CA ARG A 176 14.30 -5.74 -0.66
C ARG A 176 14.54 -4.63 0.35
N PHE A 177 14.19 -4.89 1.61
CA PHE A 177 14.49 -3.99 2.72
C PHE A 177 15.99 -3.69 2.81
N ASP A 178 16.86 -4.72 2.85
CA ASP A 178 18.31 -4.52 3.00
C ASP A 178 18.89 -3.65 1.87
N GLN A 179 18.47 -3.89 0.62
CA GLN A 179 18.86 -3.06 -0.52
C GLN A 179 18.38 -1.61 -0.40
N ALA A 180 17.13 -1.39 0.03
CA ALA A 180 16.58 -0.06 0.24
C ALA A 180 17.29 0.67 1.39
N TYR A 181 17.47 0.00 2.52
CA TYR A 181 18.12 0.54 3.71
C TYR A 181 19.58 0.92 3.43
N ARG A 182 20.36 0.06 2.78
CA ARG A 182 21.77 0.35 2.43
C ARG A 182 21.93 1.62 1.60
N ARG A 183 21.01 1.88 0.67
CA ARG A 183 21.05 3.10 -0.17
C ARG A 183 20.87 4.38 0.64
N ARG A 184 20.28 4.30 1.84
CA ARG A 184 19.84 5.46 2.60
C ARG A 184 20.43 5.59 3.99
N GLN A 185 20.92 4.50 4.58
CA GLN A 185 21.37 4.44 5.99
C GLN A 185 22.35 5.56 6.37
N GLU A 186 23.26 5.95 5.46
CA GLU A 186 24.23 7.01 5.70
C GLU A 186 23.58 8.39 5.82
N ASN A 187 22.46 8.59 5.12
CA ASN A 187 21.73 9.85 5.02
C ASN A 187 20.51 9.92 5.96
N LEU A 188 20.23 8.87 6.73
CA LEU A 188 19.14 8.89 7.70
C LEU A 188 19.43 9.91 8.81
N LEU A 189 18.43 10.75 9.11
CA LEU A 189 18.44 11.61 10.28
C LEU A 189 18.43 10.78 11.58
N PRO A 190 18.92 11.32 12.71
CA PRO A 190 18.95 10.60 13.98
C PRO A 190 17.60 9.98 14.38
N VAL A 191 16.51 10.71 14.15
CA VAL A 191 15.16 10.26 14.47
C VAL A 191 14.64 9.16 13.56
N GLU A 192 15.03 9.17 12.28
CA GLU A 192 14.71 8.07 11.35
C GLU A 192 15.47 6.80 11.75
N ARG A 193 16.73 6.94 12.20
CA ARG A 193 17.51 5.82 12.72
C ARG A 193 16.90 5.23 13.98
N GLU A 194 16.51 6.06 14.95
CA GLU A 194 15.87 5.59 16.17
C GLU A 194 14.57 4.81 15.90
N TYR A 195 13.76 5.28 14.94
CA TYR A 195 12.55 4.58 14.54
C TYR A 195 12.86 3.26 13.79
N ALA A 196 13.84 3.28 12.88
CA ALA A 196 14.31 2.09 12.20
C ALA A 196 14.83 1.04 13.20
N ASP A 197 15.61 1.44 14.20
CA ASP A 197 16.17 0.55 15.23
C ASP A 197 15.06 -0.14 16.04
N ARG A 198 14.01 0.60 16.43
CA ARG A 198 12.83 0.03 17.11
C ARG A 198 12.14 -1.03 16.24
N LYS A 199 11.95 -0.77 14.95
CA LYS A 199 11.31 -1.72 14.04
C LYS A 199 12.21 -2.91 13.71
N LEU A 200 13.52 -2.70 13.57
CA LEU A 200 14.51 -3.77 13.37
C LEU A 200 14.53 -4.74 14.55
N ALA A 201 14.51 -4.23 15.78
CA ALA A 201 14.41 -5.06 16.99
C ALA A 201 13.12 -5.91 16.99
N ARG A 202 11.99 -5.32 16.55
CA ARG A 202 10.73 -6.06 16.42
C ARG A 202 10.79 -7.15 15.36
N VAL A 203 11.39 -6.88 14.21
CA VAL A 203 11.61 -7.87 13.15
C VAL A 203 12.48 -9.02 13.65
N GLU A 204 13.56 -8.73 14.38
CA GLU A 204 14.42 -9.75 14.99
C GLU A 204 13.66 -10.63 16.01
N GLU A 205 12.82 -10.04 16.86
CA GLU A 205 11.97 -10.78 17.81
C GLU A 205 10.99 -11.72 17.09
N LEU A 206 10.34 -11.23 16.03
CA LEU A 206 9.40 -12.01 15.23
C LEU A 206 10.08 -13.19 14.51
N TYR A 207 11.31 -12.97 14.02
CA TYR A 207 12.13 -14.03 13.45
C TYR A 207 12.48 -15.09 14.49
N LYS A 208 13.02 -14.70 15.65
CA LYS A 208 13.41 -15.63 16.73
C LYS A 208 12.22 -16.42 17.28
N SER A 209 11.03 -15.85 17.28
CA SER A 209 9.79 -16.50 17.74
C SER A 209 9.10 -17.36 16.67
N GLY A 210 9.61 -17.40 15.43
CA GLY A 210 9.03 -18.19 14.34
C GLY A 210 7.68 -17.68 13.82
N ARG A 211 7.36 -16.40 14.06
CA ARG A 211 6.10 -15.77 13.63
C ARG A 211 6.22 -15.26 12.19
N SER A 212 6.34 -16.19 11.23
CA SER A 212 6.71 -15.88 9.83
C SER A 212 5.75 -14.91 9.12
N PHE A 213 4.45 -14.98 9.41
CA PHE A 213 3.48 -14.11 8.75
C PHE A 213 3.59 -12.67 9.28
N GLU A 214 3.66 -12.51 10.60
CA GLU A 214 3.85 -11.21 11.23
C GLU A 214 5.22 -10.61 10.91
N LEU A 215 6.25 -11.46 10.80
CA LEU A 215 7.58 -11.08 10.33
C LEU A 215 7.51 -10.48 8.93
N LEU A 216 6.83 -11.15 7.99
CA LEU A 216 6.64 -10.63 6.64
C LEU A 216 5.96 -9.25 6.64
N LEU A 217 4.89 -9.09 7.42
CA LEU A 217 4.19 -7.80 7.49
C LEU A 217 5.03 -6.69 8.12
N ALA A 218 5.84 -7.02 9.14
CA ALA A 218 6.77 -6.06 9.74
C ALA A 218 7.89 -5.68 8.77
N LEU A 219 8.41 -6.63 7.98
CA LEU A 219 9.39 -6.37 6.91
C LEU A 219 8.81 -5.51 5.79
N MET A 220 7.55 -5.74 5.42
CA MET A 220 6.86 -4.91 4.43
C MET A 220 6.77 -3.46 4.90
N ASP A 221 6.32 -3.24 6.14
CA ASP A 221 6.25 -1.90 6.75
C ASP A 221 7.63 -1.24 6.82
N LEU A 222 8.68 -1.99 7.17
CA LEU A 222 10.05 -1.50 7.19
C LEU A 222 10.60 -1.19 5.79
N THR A 223 10.21 -1.97 4.79
CA THR A 223 10.54 -1.74 3.39
C THR A 223 9.90 -0.47 2.87
N GLU A 224 8.63 -0.24 3.20
CA GLU A 224 7.93 1.00 2.83
C GLU A 224 8.59 2.23 3.42
N ASP A 225 9.00 2.19 4.69
CA ASP A 225 9.79 3.26 5.30
C ASP A 225 11.08 3.52 4.54
N ALA A 226 11.84 2.46 4.24
CA ALA A 226 13.14 2.55 3.57
C ALA A 226 13.02 3.02 2.11
N GLU A 227 11.98 2.61 1.38
CA GLU A 227 11.82 2.96 -0.03
C GLU A 227 11.14 4.31 -0.25
N THR A 228 10.21 4.70 0.62
CA THR A 228 9.28 5.78 0.27
C THR A 228 9.34 6.99 1.18
N LEU A 229 9.76 6.86 2.44
CA LEU A 229 9.65 7.95 3.40
C LEU A 229 10.95 8.73 3.49
N ALA A 230 10.94 10.04 3.32
CA ALA A 230 12.08 10.90 3.61
C ALA A 230 11.76 11.89 4.73
N ALA A 231 12.81 12.36 5.42
CA ALA A 231 12.70 13.51 6.30
C ALA A 231 11.95 14.66 5.60
N PRO A 232 10.82 15.12 6.17
CA PRO A 232 10.01 16.12 5.51
C PRO A 232 10.73 17.47 5.52
N ARG A 233 10.29 18.37 4.64
CA ARG A 233 10.79 19.77 4.60
C ARG A 233 10.56 20.50 5.93
N GLU A 234 9.57 20.07 6.72
CA GLU A 234 9.21 20.62 8.04
C GLU A 234 9.38 19.54 9.14
N PRO A 235 10.63 19.22 9.54
CA PRO A 235 10.91 18.08 10.41
C PRO A 235 10.26 18.21 11.79
N ASN A 236 10.17 19.42 12.34
CA ASN A 236 9.75 19.61 13.73
C ASN A 236 8.28 19.19 13.96
N ILE A 237 7.35 19.68 13.12
CA ILE A 237 5.93 19.37 13.30
C ILE A 237 5.64 17.90 13.00
N THR A 238 6.25 17.34 11.96
CA THR A 238 6.01 15.94 11.59
C THR A 238 6.54 14.96 12.63
N LEU A 239 7.68 15.26 13.26
CA LEU A 239 8.20 14.47 14.37
C LEU A 239 7.32 14.61 15.61
N ALA A 240 6.87 15.82 15.92
CA ALA A 240 5.95 16.05 17.02
C ALA A 240 4.62 15.29 16.85
N LEU A 241 4.08 15.19 15.63
CA LEU A 241 2.89 14.37 15.35
C LEU A 241 3.13 12.88 15.61
N LEU A 242 4.31 12.36 15.26
CA LEU A 242 4.69 10.97 15.58
C LEU A 242 4.83 10.74 17.08
N THR A 243 5.52 11.64 17.78
CA THR A 243 5.70 11.57 19.23
C THR A 243 4.35 11.57 19.93
N PHE A 244 3.47 12.51 19.55
CA PHE A 244 2.14 12.61 20.10
C PHE A 244 1.31 11.34 19.84
N ARG A 245 1.40 10.74 18.65
CA ARG A 245 0.76 9.45 18.35
C ARG A 245 1.24 8.34 19.29
N ASP A 246 2.54 8.25 19.52
CA ASP A 246 3.11 7.22 20.42
C ASP A 246 2.68 7.47 21.88
N HIS A 247 2.57 8.72 22.31
CA HIS A 247 1.97 9.07 23.61
C HIS A 247 0.49 8.68 23.71
N LEU A 248 -0.31 8.90 22.67
CA LEU A 248 -1.71 8.44 22.65
C LEU A 248 -1.84 6.93 22.82
N ARG A 249 -0.93 6.14 22.26
CA ARG A 249 -0.89 4.69 22.51
C ARG A 249 -0.59 4.40 23.99
N ALA A 250 0.39 5.08 24.58
CA ALA A 250 0.73 4.93 25.99
C ALA A 250 -0.41 5.34 26.92
N VAL A 251 -1.28 6.29 26.53
CA VAL A 251 -2.47 6.65 27.30
C VAL A 251 -3.41 5.46 27.49
N LEU A 252 -3.59 4.60 26.48
CA LEU A 252 -4.45 3.41 26.61
C LEU A 252 -3.95 2.41 27.67
N ASP A 253 -2.63 2.39 27.91
CA ASP A 253 -1.99 1.53 28.91
C ASP A 253 -1.73 2.25 30.24
N SER A 254 -2.17 3.51 30.37
CA SER A 254 -1.89 4.34 31.54
C SER A 254 -2.79 4.00 32.75
N GLU A 255 -2.30 4.29 33.95
CA GLU A 255 -3.08 4.19 35.18
C GLU A 255 -4.33 5.10 35.15
N ALA A 256 -4.23 6.27 34.50
CA ALA A 256 -5.34 7.20 34.35
C ALA A 256 -6.48 6.57 33.52
N TYR A 257 -6.15 5.90 32.41
CA TYR A 257 -7.14 5.20 31.60
C TYR A 257 -7.73 3.99 32.34
N ALA A 258 -6.90 3.21 33.04
CA ALA A 258 -7.37 2.06 33.83
C ALA A 258 -8.39 2.46 34.92
N LYS A 259 -8.13 3.55 35.67
CA LYS A 259 -9.07 4.07 36.67
C LYS A 259 -10.37 4.58 36.06
N PHE A 260 -10.29 5.22 34.90
CA PHE A 260 -11.47 5.65 34.16
C PHE A 260 -12.30 4.46 33.63
N ASP A 261 -11.66 3.43 33.07
CA ASP A 261 -12.30 2.20 32.59
C ASP A 261 -13.01 1.46 33.74
N ALA A 262 -12.41 1.48 34.94
CA ALA A 262 -13.00 0.90 36.16
C ALA A 262 -14.10 1.79 36.81
N GLY A 263 -14.30 3.02 36.30
CA GLY A 263 -15.26 3.98 36.85
C GLY A 263 -14.84 4.67 38.16
N GLU A 264 -13.55 4.59 38.52
CA GLU A 264 -12.98 5.22 39.72
C GLU A 264 -12.72 6.72 39.54
N THR A 265 -12.44 7.15 38.31
CA THR A 265 -12.22 8.55 37.93
C THR A 265 -13.11 8.96 36.77
N ASP A 266 -13.37 10.26 36.63
CA ASP A 266 -14.08 10.77 35.46
C ASP A 266 -13.17 10.90 34.22
N TRP A 267 -13.80 11.10 33.07
CA TRP A 267 -13.14 11.26 31.76
C TRP A 267 -12.13 12.42 31.71
N SER A 268 -12.25 13.41 32.61
CA SER A 268 -11.41 14.61 32.57
C SER A 268 -9.96 14.30 32.93
N SER A 269 -9.73 13.26 33.74
CA SER A 269 -8.39 12.79 34.09
C SER A 269 -7.65 12.25 32.87
N VAL A 270 -8.33 11.48 32.00
CA VAL A 270 -7.73 10.95 30.76
C VAL A 270 -7.46 12.09 29.76
N LEU A 271 -8.43 13.00 29.58
CA LEU A 271 -8.23 14.14 28.67
C LEU A 271 -7.14 15.10 29.14
N GLN A 272 -6.90 15.21 30.45
CA GLN A 272 -5.80 16.01 30.97
C GLN A 272 -4.44 15.42 30.57
N VAL A 273 -4.26 14.09 30.67
CA VAL A 273 -3.03 13.43 30.21
C VAL A 273 -2.80 13.67 28.72
N ILE A 274 -3.85 13.54 27.90
CA ILE A 274 -3.77 13.80 26.46
C ILE A 274 -3.42 15.26 26.18
N PHE A 275 -4.02 16.19 26.94
CA PHE A 275 -3.72 17.61 26.84
C PHE A 275 -2.25 17.91 27.16
N ASP A 276 -1.74 17.37 28.27
CA ASP A 276 -0.36 17.59 28.70
C ASP A 276 0.62 17.09 27.63
N HIS A 277 0.35 15.96 26.98
CA HIS A 277 1.15 15.50 25.84
C HIS A 277 1.08 16.45 24.65
N LEU A 278 -0.12 16.93 24.30
CA LEU A 278 -0.32 17.85 23.19
C LEU A 278 0.41 19.19 23.41
N GLU A 279 0.37 19.74 24.62
CA GLU A 279 1.08 20.96 24.98
C GLU A 279 2.60 20.76 24.93
N ASN A 280 3.11 19.66 25.51
CA ASN A 280 4.55 19.38 25.55
C ASN A 280 5.15 19.03 24.18
N ASP A 281 4.42 18.28 23.35
CA ASP A 281 4.94 17.78 22.07
C ASP A 281 4.78 18.83 20.96
N LEU A 282 3.67 19.56 20.95
CA LEU A 282 3.23 20.36 19.81
C LEU A 282 3.01 21.86 20.12
N ASP A 283 3.09 22.27 21.39
CA ASP A 283 2.80 23.66 21.85
C ASP A 283 1.36 24.11 21.53
N PHE A 284 0.41 23.16 21.52
CA PHE A 284 -1.00 23.47 21.31
C PHE A 284 -1.73 23.66 22.64
N HIS A 285 -2.28 24.85 22.84
CA HIS A 285 -3.10 25.17 24.01
C HIS A 285 -4.60 25.10 23.68
N TYR A 286 -5.25 24.06 24.17
CA TYR A 286 -6.70 23.89 24.14
C TYR A 286 -7.34 23.83 25.52
N ASP A 287 -8.61 24.20 25.56
CA ASP A 287 -9.51 23.72 26.61
C ASP A 287 -10.49 22.72 25.97
N PHE A 288 -10.26 21.43 26.22
CA PHE A 288 -11.11 20.37 25.69
C PHE A 288 -12.57 20.48 26.13
N LYS A 289 -12.88 21.23 27.21
CA LYS A 289 -14.27 21.48 27.65
C LYS A 289 -14.96 22.53 26.79
N THR A 290 -14.23 23.50 26.25
CA THR A 290 -14.78 24.64 25.48
C THR A 290 -14.44 24.61 24.00
N LEU A 291 -13.68 23.60 23.54
CA LEU A 291 -13.30 23.41 22.14
C LEU A 291 -14.54 23.51 21.22
N SER A 292 -14.53 24.48 20.31
CA SER A 292 -15.65 24.72 19.40
C SER A 292 -15.69 23.68 18.27
N PRO A 293 -16.88 23.41 17.68
CA PRO A 293 -17.02 22.45 16.58
C PRO A 293 -16.04 22.71 15.43
N PRO A 294 -15.67 21.68 14.65
CA PRO A 294 -14.64 21.77 13.61
C PRO A 294 -15.01 22.67 12.41
N ARG A 295 -16.27 23.12 12.29
CA ARG A 295 -16.71 23.92 11.14
C ARG A 295 -17.42 25.18 11.56
N ASN A 296 -16.98 26.28 10.96
CA ASN A 296 -17.78 27.49 10.83
C ASN A 296 -18.26 27.63 9.38
N PHE A 297 -19.53 27.29 9.13
CA PHE A 297 -20.15 27.34 7.79
C PHE A 297 -20.35 28.75 7.24
N THR A 298 -20.00 29.78 8.01
CA THR A 298 -20.05 31.19 7.58
C THR A 298 -18.72 31.69 6.99
N ASN A 299 -17.62 30.93 7.12
CA ASN A 299 -16.36 31.29 6.47
C ASN A 299 -16.33 30.78 5.02
N LEU A 300 -16.16 31.70 4.06
CA LEU A 300 -16.10 31.43 2.62
C LEU A 300 -14.88 30.59 2.22
N GLU A 301 -13.75 30.72 2.94
CA GLU A 301 -12.51 29.99 2.66
C GLU A 301 -12.71 28.47 2.76
N ASN A 302 -13.51 28.01 3.74
CA ASN A 302 -13.90 26.61 3.90
C ASN A 302 -14.61 26.03 2.64
N TYR A 303 -15.26 26.87 1.82
CA TYR A 303 -15.91 26.45 0.58
C TYR A 303 -14.94 26.43 -0.60
N LEU A 304 -13.97 27.33 -0.64
CA LEU A 304 -12.94 27.39 -1.69
C LEU A 304 -11.99 26.19 -1.59
N GLU A 305 -11.54 25.83 -0.39
CA GLU A 305 -10.68 24.67 -0.15
C GLU A 305 -11.43 23.36 -0.45
N ARG A 306 -12.72 23.31 -0.11
CA ARG A 306 -13.58 22.20 -0.52
C ARG A 306 -13.71 22.10 -2.03
N ALA A 307 -13.75 23.23 -2.75
CA ALA A 307 -13.81 23.21 -4.21
C ALA A 307 -12.50 22.68 -4.82
N GLU A 308 -11.35 23.02 -4.25
CA GLU A 308 -10.05 22.45 -4.66
C GLU A 308 -9.99 20.94 -4.41
N TRP A 309 -10.38 20.48 -3.21
CA TRP A 309 -10.44 19.05 -2.90
C TRP A 309 -11.40 18.30 -3.85
N GLN A 310 -12.56 18.89 -4.17
CA GLN A 310 -13.52 18.29 -5.11
C GLN A 310 -12.97 18.28 -6.54
N TYR A 311 -12.20 19.29 -6.94
CA TYR A 311 -11.55 19.31 -8.25
C TYR A 311 -10.66 18.07 -8.44
N TYR A 312 -9.79 17.77 -7.48
CA TYR A 312 -8.89 16.60 -7.57
C TYR A 312 -9.62 15.25 -7.57
N LYS A 313 -10.77 15.13 -6.89
CA LYS A 313 -11.63 13.94 -7.05
C LYS A 313 -12.18 13.81 -8.45
N THR A 314 -12.67 14.93 -9.00
CA THR A 314 -13.29 14.93 -10.33
C THR A 314 -12.28 14.85 -11.46
N SER A 315 -10.98 15.02 -11.19
CA SER A 315 -9.91 14.87 -12.18
C SER A 315 -9.39 13.44 -12.32
N VAL A 316 -9.78 12.53 -11.42
CA VAL A 316 -9.41 11.11 -11.49
C VAL A 316 -9.95 10.50 -12.77
N SER A 317 -9.09 9.85 -13.55
CA SER A 317 -9.53 9.14 -14.76
C SER A 317 -10.04 7.73 -14.44
N ASP A 318 -10.87 7.19 -15.33
CA ASP A 318 -11.32 5.78 -15.24
C ASP A 318 -10.11 4.81 -15.25
N ASP A 319 -9.04 5.14 -15.99
CA ASP A 319 -7.85 4.29 -16.11
C ASP A 319 -7.00 4.30 -14.82
N ASP A 320 -6.86 5.45 -14.16
CA ASP A 320 -6.17 5.57 -12.86
C ASP A 320 -6.89 4.74 -11.80
N PHE A 321 -8.22 4.83 -11.80
CA PHE A 321 -9.08 4.09 -10.90
C PHE A 321 -8.99 2.57 -11.13
N LEU A 322 -9.04 2.12 -12.39
CA LEU A 322 -8.87 0.71 -12.74
C LEU A 322 -7.48 0.18 -12.37
N THR A 323 -6.44 0.99 -12.54
CA THR A 323 -5.06 0.64 -12.17
C THR A 323 -4.94 0.42 -10.66
N LEU A 324 -5.50 1.34 -9.86
CA LEU A 324 -5.50 1.21 -8.40
C LEU A 324 -6.31 0.00 -7.92
N ILE A 325 -7.46 -0.29 -8.56
CA ILE A 325 -8.22 -1.52 -8.28
C ILE A 325 -7.41 -2.75 -8.62
N ALA A 326 -6.75 -2.78 -9.78
CA ALA A 326 -5.97 -3.92 -10.21
C ALA A 326 -4.83 -4.21 -9.22
N PHE A 327 -4.16 -3.17 -8.71
CA PHE A 327 -3.23 -3.29 -7.58
C PHE A 327 -3.90 -3.89 -6.35
N ALA A 328 -4.99 -3.28 -5.86
CA ALA A 328 -5.66 -3.71 -4.63
C ALA A 328 -6.21 -5.15 -4.69
N GLN A 329 -6.48 -5.66 -5.90
CA GLN A 329 -7.01 -7.01 -6.12
C GLN A 329 -5.94 -8.07 -6.35
N ASN A 330 -4.74 -7.70 -6.78
CA ASN A 330 -3.75 -8.66 -7.28
C ASN A 330 -2.37 -8.54 -6.62
N ASP A 331 -2.04 -7.41 -5.98
CA ASP A 331 -0.77 -7.22 -5.29
C ASP A 331 -0.72 -8.10 -4.01
N PRO A 332 0.19 -9.08 -3.92
CA PRO A 332 0.26 -9.98 -2.77
C PRO A 332 0.62 -9.28 -1.46
N ARG A 333 1.37 -8.17 -1.52
CA ARG A 333 1.72 -7.37 -0.33
C ARG A 333 0.45 -6.70 0.19
N TYR A 334 -0.28 -5.99 -0.66
CA TYR A 334 -1.54 -5.35 -0.25
C TYR A 334 -2.55 -6.35 0.32
N LEU A 335 -2.78 -7.47 -0.36
CA LEU A 335 -3.74 -8.50 0.09
C LEU A 335 -3.36 -9.11 1.45
N ARG A 336 -2.06 -9.35 1.70
CA ARG A 336 -1.58 -9.82 3.01
C ARG A 336 -1.74 -8.77 4.09
N ALA A 337 -1.42 -7.50 3.80
CA ALA A 337 -1.59 -6.42 4.75
C ALA A 337 -3.06 -6.27 5.17
N VAL A 338 -3.99 -6.30 4.20
CA VAL A 338 -5.44 -6.24 4.46
C VAL A 338 -5.92 -7.46 5.26
N SER A 339 -5.36 -8.65 5.05
CA SER A 339 -5.77 -9.83 5.82
C SER A 339 -5.44 -9.76 7.32
N ARG A 340 -4.55 -8.85 7.74
CA ARG A 340 -4.19 -8.62 9.14
C ARG A 340 -5.15 -7.64 9.84
N THR A 341 -6.04 -6.95 9.11
CA THR A 341 -6.94 -5.99 9.75
C THR A 341 -7.83 -6.69 10.76
N SER A 342 -8.03 -6.03 11.91
CA SER A 342 -8.78 -6.63 13.00
C SER A 342 -10.25 -6.24 12.95
N LYS A 343 -11.12 -7.02 13.62
CA LYS A 343 -12.48 -6.56 13.89
C LYS A 343 -12.46 -5.25 14.67
N ARG A 344 -13.56 -4.50 14.57
CA ARG A 344 -13.73 -3.23 15.28
C ARG A 344 -13.35 -3.37 16.76
N SER A 345 -12.59 -2.39 17.24
CA SER A 345 -12.14 -2.28 18.63
C SER A 345 -11.09 -3.33 19.11
N GLN A 346 -10.64 -4.28 18.26
CA GLN A 346 -9.68 -5.33 18.65
C GLN A 346 -8.20 -4.94 18.49
N ASP A 347 -7.90 -3.89 17.73
CA ASP A 347 -6.56 -3.32 17.57
C ASP A 347 -6.51 -1.95 18.27
N PRO A 348 -6.21 -1.90 19.59
CA PRO A 348 -6.22 -0.67 20.36
C PRO A 348 -5.20 0.37 19.87
N TYR A 349 -4.07 -0.08 19.30
CA TYR A 349 -2.98 0.78 18.87
C TYR A 349 -3.04 1.16 17.37
N VAL A 350 -4.07 0.67 16.66
CA VAL A 350 -4.34 0.90 15.24
C VAL A 350 -3.14 0.53 14.35
N GLU A 351 -2.40 -0.51 14.74
CA GLU A 351 -1.21 -0.97 14.02
C GLU A 351 -1.56 -1.72 12.73
N ASN A 352 -2.63 -2.52 12.76
CA ASN A 352 -2.97 -3.43 11.67
C ASN A 352 -3.58 -2.71 10.46
N HIS A 353 -4.01 -1.45 10.64
CA HIS A 353 -4.69 -0.66 9.62
C HIS A 353 -3.76 0.29 8.85
N ASN A 354 -2.55 0.52 9.38
CA ASN A 354 -1.63 1.50 8.80
C ASN A 354 -1.00 0.99 7.49
N LEU A 355 -0.43 -0.22 7.50
CA LEU A 355 0.30 -0.77 6.35
C LEU A 355 -0.55 -0.88 5.06
N PRO A 356 -1.82 -1.33 5.09
CA PRO A 356 -2.69 -1.29 3.91
C PRO A 356 -2.81 0.12 3.32
N MET A 357 -2.94 1.15 4.16
CA MET A 357 -3.09 2.53 3.72
C MET A 357 -1.80 3.11 3.15
N VAL A 358 -0.65 2.78 3.75
CA VAL A 358 0.67 3.14 3.23
C VAL A 358 0.86 2.59 1.82
N LEU A 359 0.59 1.28 1.63
CA LEU A 359 0.72 0.62 0.33
C LEU A 359 -0.22 1.21 -0.73
N LEU A 360 -1.47 1.48 -0.35
CA LEU A 360 -2.47 2.04 -1.26
C LEU A 360 -2.14 3.48 -1.65
N PHE A 361 -1.69 4.30 -0.68
CA PHE A 361 -1.30 5.68 -0.92
C PHE A 361 -0.04 5.76 -1.78
N ARG A 362 0.98 4.95 -1.52
CA ARG A 362 2.17 4.82 -2.37
C ARG A 362 1.77 4.56 -3.83
N GLU A 363 0.89 3.59 -4.04
CA GLU A 363 0.46 3.24 -5.39
C GLU A 363 -0.34 4.37 -6.05
N ALA A 364 -1.22 5.05 -5.30
CA ALA A 364 -1.94 6.21 -5.81
C ALA A 364 -0.99 7.36 -6.20
N VAL A 365 0.07 7.61 -5.41
CA VAL A 365 1.09 8.62 -5.75
C VAL A 365 1.84 8.22 -7.03
N ARG A 366 2.18 6.94 -7.21
CA ARG A 366 2.81 6.43 -8.43
C ARG A 366 1.92 6.61 -9.66
N ILE A 367 0.63 6.28 -9.56
CA ILE A 367 -0.35 6.42 -10.65
C ILE A 367 -0.47 7.88 -11.07
N GLU A 368 -0.53 8.79 -10.09
CA GLU A 368 -0.71 10.24 -10.32
C GLU A 368 0.60 10.98 -10.60
N GLY A 369 1.69 10.26 -10.90
CA GLY A 369 2.98 10.85 -11.30
C GLY A 369 3.62 11.71 -10.20
N GLY A 370 3.46 11.31 -8.94
CA GLY A 370 4.01 11.99 -7.78
C GLY A 370 3.12 13.08 -7.17
N ASP A 371 1.98 13.40 -7.77
CA ASP A 371 1.06 14.41 -7.23
C ASP A 371 0.24 13.85 -6.06
N LYS A 372 0.68 14.17 -4.85
CA LYS A 372 0.01 13.73 -3.61
C LYS A 372 -1.43 14.23 -3.47
N LYS A 373 -1.77 15.42 -3.99
CA LYS A 373 -3.15 15.96 -3.89
C LYS A 373 -4.09 15.16 -4.77
N LYS A 374 -3.66 14.83 -5.99
CA LYS A 374 -4.38 13.91 -6.88
C LYS A 374 -4.47 12.51 -6.29
N ALA A 375 -3.38 11.99 -5.72
CA ALA A 375 -3.38 10.67 -5.08
C ALA A 375 -4.41 10.58 -3.96
N VAL A 376 -4.51 11.59 -3.09
CA VAL A 376 -5.56 11.68 -2.07
C VAL A 376 -6.96 11.74 -2.69
N GLY A 377 -7.12 12.49 -3.79
CA GLY A 377 -8.36 12.55 -4.56
C GLY A 377 -8.80 11.20 -5.11
N LEU A 378 -7.86 10.47 -5.73
CA LEU A 378 -8.01 9.10 -6.21
C LEU A 378 -8.39 8.16 -5.07
N LEU A 379 -7.71 8.23 -3.92
CA LEU A 379 -8.05 7.42 -2.76
C LEU A 379 -9.44 7.72 -2.21
N ASP A 380 -9.85 8.98 -2.12
CA ASP A 380 -11.17 9.31 -1.57
C ASP A 380 -12.31 8.82 -2.48
N GLU A 381 -12.13 8.89 -3.80
CA GLU A 381 -13.06 8.29 -4.76
C GLU A 381 -13.02 6.75 -4.69
N ALA A 382 -11.81 6.18 -4.55
CA ALA A 382 -11.59 4.74 -4.44
C ALA A 382 -12.16 4.13 -3.18
N ILE A 383 -11.99 4.73 -1.99
CA ILE A 383 -12.39 4.20 -0.66
C ILE A 383 -13.91 3.96 -0.56
N ARG A 384 -14.72 4.60 -1.40
CA ARG A 384 -16.16 4.30 -1.52
C ARG A 384 -16.46 2.95 -2.18
N ILE A 385 -15.48 2.30 -2.81
CA ILE A 385 -15.65 1.16 -3.70
C ILE A 385 -14.88 -0.14 -3.30
N PRO A 386 -13.74 -0.23 -2.56
CA PRO A 386 -12.87 -1.41 -2.63
C PRO A 386 -13.32 -2.53 -1.68
N TYR A 387 -13.79 -2.20 -0.47
CA TYR A 387 -14.14 -3.22 0.54
C TYR A 387 -15.34 -4.08 0.14
N ALA A 388 -16.28 -3.55 -0.64
CA ALA A 388 -17.42 -4.32 -1.14
C ALA A 388 -17.08 -5.14 -2.41
N TRP A 389 -16.17 -4.63 -3.26
CA TRP A 389 -15.82 -5.26 -4.54
C TRP A 389 -14.83 -6.41 -4.40
N ILE A 390 -13.84 -6.29 -3.51
CA ILE A 390 -12.88 -7.39 -3.25
C ILE A 390 -13.66 -8.63 -2.76
N ARG A 391 -14.74 -8.45 -1.96
CA ARG A 391 -15.65 -9.53 -1.54
C ARG A 391 -16.39 -10.26 -2.67
N SER A 392 -16.40 -9.71 -3.88
CA SER A 392 -17.09 -10.32 -5.03
C SER A 392 -16.19 -11.22 -5.88
N ILE A 393 -14.88 -11.26 -5.59
CA ILE A 393 -13.92 -12.12 -6.31
C ILE A 393 -14.17 -13.59 -5.94
N PRO A 394 -14.51 -14.46 -6.91
CA PRO A 394 -14.67 -15.88 -6.65
C PRO A 394 -13.36 -16.49 -6.12
N ARG A 395 -13.45 -17.41 -5.16
CA ARG A 395 -12.28 -18.07 -4.54
C ARG A 395 -11.32 -18.71 -5.55
N THR A 396 -11.84 -19.17 -6.69
CA THR A 396 -11.08 -19.77 -7.79
C THR A 396 -10.30 -18.77 -8.64
N ALA A 397 -10.54 -17.46 -8.47
CA ALA A 397 -9.86 -16.38 -9.17
C ALA A 397 -8.78 -15.70 -8.29
N LEU A 398 -8.64 -16.11 -7.03
CA LEU A 398 -7.57 -15.65 -6.15
C LEU A 398 -6.26 -16.39 -6.49
N PRO A 399 -5.09 -15.73 -6.49
CA PRO A 399 -3.80 -16.41 -6.74
C PRO A 399 -3.61 -17.59 -5.77
N GLY A 400 -2.95 -18.66 -6.23
CA GLY A 400 -2.90 -19.95 -5.52
C GLY A 400 -2.37 -19.90 -4.08
N SER A 401 -1.50 -18.94 -3.76
CA SER A 401 -1.03 -18.69 -2.38
C SER A 401 -2.10 -18.05 -1.48
N LEU A 402 -3.01 -17.26 -2.05
CA LEU A 402 -4.14 -16.59 -1.38
C LEU A 402 -5.40 -17.46 -1.32
N ALA A 403 -5.54 -18.47 -2.19
CA ALA A 403 -6.66 -19.42 -2.15
C ALA A 403 -6.58 -20.39 -0.94
N LEU A 404 -5.38 -20.56 -0.38
CA LEU A 404 -5.06 -21.39 0.79
C LEU A 404 -5.17 -20.63 2.11
N ASP A 405 -5.00 -19.31 2.09
CA ASP A 405 -5.37 -18.44 3.20
C ASP A 405 -6.91 -18.41 3.29
N ASN A 406 -7.47 -18.67 4.47
CA ASN A 406 -8.91 -18.57 4.72
C ASN A 406 -9.36 -17.10 4.62
N PHE A 407 -9.55 -16.61 3.39
CA PHE A 407 -10.10 -15.29 3.09
C PHE A 407 -11.59 -15.23 3.48
N LEU A 408 -11.85 -14.83 4.72
CA LEU A 408 -13.01 -14.02 5.03
C LEU A 408 -12.62 -12.58 4.76
N LEU A 409 -12.93 -12.10 3.56
CA LEU A 409 -12.73 -10.70 3.21
C LEU A 409 -13.57 -9.81 4.14
N PRO A 410 -12.95 -8.87 4.88
CA PRO A 410 -13.58 -8.05 5.91
C PRO A 410 -14.90 -7.42 5.51
N GLY A 411 -15.95 -7.72 6.28
CA GLY A 411 -17.32 -7.17 6.24
C GLY A 411 -17.40 -5.66 6.53
N ASN A 412 -18.57 -5.02 6.34
CA ASN A 412 -18.86 -3.64 6.79
C ASN A 412 -18.88 -3.49 8.32
N MET A 413 -18.21 -4.40 9.03
CA MET A 413 -18.20 -4.57 10.48
C MET A 413 -16.76 -4.54 11.06
N GLU A 414 -15.76 -4.19 10.24
CA GLU A 414 -14.35 -4.11 10.64
C GLU A 414 -13.86 -2.66 10.67
N ASP A 415 -12.90 -2.39 11.57
CA ASP A 415 -12.39 -1.04 11.83
C ASP A 415 -11.67 -0.43 10.61
N GLY A 416 -11.16 -1.27 9.72
CA GLY A 416 -10.29 -0.85 8.62
C GLY A 416 -10.92 0.17 7.66
N ALA A 417 -12.21 0.04 7.34
CA ALA A 417 -12.87 1.02 6.47
C ALA A 417 -13.03 2.38 7.16
N ASP A 418 -13.33 2.40 8.46
CA ASP A 418 -13.50 3.64 9.22
C ASP A 418 -12.14 4.31 9.48
N LYS A 419 -11.16 3.57 10.02
CA LYS A 419 -9.81 4.10 10.28
C LYS A 419 -9.07 4.51 8.99
N SER A 420 -9.32 3.84 7.87
CA SER A 420 -8.79 4.27 6.56
C SER A 420 -9.31 5.65 6.12
N ARG A 421 -10.56 5.99 6.49
CA ARG A 421 -11.13 7.30 6.22
C ARG A 421 -10.46 8.37 7.08
N HIS A 422 -10.26 8.11 8.37
CA HIS A 422 -9.53 8.99 9.28
C HIS A 422 -8.11 9.27 8.76
N TRP A 423 -7.40 8.20 8.39
CA TRP A 423 -6.08 8.26 7.78
C TRP A 423 -6.05 9.13 6.51
N ASN A 424 -6.94 8.88 5.54
CA ASN A 424 -6.92 9.58 4.26
C ASN A 424 -7.43 11.03 4.36
N VAL A 425 -8.49 11.27 5.12
CA VAL A 425 -9.12 12.61 5.20
C VAL A 425 -8.16 13.60 5.84
N PHE A 426 -7.62 13.29 7.01
CA PHE A 426 -6.76 14.24 7.71
C PHE A 426 -5.34 14.24 7.19
N GLY A 427 -4.84 13.11 6.70
CA GLY A 427 -3.59 13.08 5.93
C GLY A 427 -3.68 13.96 4.68
N GLY A 428 -4.79 13.90 3.96
CA GLY A 428 -5.03 14.80 2.84
C GLY A 428 -5.13 16.26 3.25
N ILE A 429 -5.85 16.59 4.33
CA ILE A 429 -6.01 17.98 4.79
C ILE A 429 -4.64 18.66 5.03
N CYS A 430 -3.62 17.92 5.49
CA CYS A 430 -2.25 18.44 5.61
C CYS A 430 -1.70 19.01 4.29
N LEU A 431 -2.10 18.48 3.13
CA LEU A 431 -1.65 18.95 1.82
C LEU A 431 -2.39 20.21 1.34
N TYR A 432 -3.61 20.42 1.81
CA TYR A 432 -4.45 21.56 1.40
C TYR A 432 -4.33 22.76 2.35
N LYS A 433 -4.04 22.49 3.62
CA LYS A 433 -3.91 23.49 4.68
C LYS A 433 -2.48 23.43 5.24
N SER A 434 -2.34 23.26 6.55
CA SER A 434 -1.09 22.92 7.22
C SER A 434 -1.29 21.71 8.13
N PRO A 435 -0.20 21.07 8.59
CA PRO A 435 -0.28 19.98 9.57
C PRO A 435 -0.94 20.43 10.89
N GLU A 436 -0.68 21.65 11.33
CA GLU A 436 -1.28 22.25 12.53
C GLU A 436 -2.79 22.40 12.39
N GLU A 437 -3.24 22.93 11.25
CA GLU A 437 -4.67 23.11 11.01
C GLU A 437 -5.38 21.75 10.81
N ALA A 438 -4.71 20.79 10.18
CA ALA A 438 -5.22 19.42 10.07
C ALA A 438 -5.42 18.78 11.45
N LEU A 439 -4.46 18.95 12.36
CA LEU A 439 -4.54 18.47 13.73
C LEU A 439 -5.64 19.15 14.53
N ASP A 440 -5.76 20.48 14.45
CA ASP A 440 -6.84 21.24 15.09
C ASP A 440 -8.22 20.73 14.66
N LEU A 441 -8.41 20.55 13.35
CA LEU A 441 -9.66 20.03 12.80
C LEU A 441 -9.95 18.60 13.23
N ALA A 442 -8.92 17.74 13.31
CA ALA A 442 -9.03 16.38 13.80
C ALA A 442 -9.47 16.36 15.27
N LEU A 443 -8.76 17.08 16.14
CA LEU A 443 -9.09 17.17 17.57
C LEU A 443 -10.52 17.68 17.78
N ARG A 444 -10.92 18.74 17.07
CA ARG A 444 -12.29 19.27 17.14
C ARG A 444 -13.34 18.26 16.71
N ARG A 445 -13.06 17.50 15.65
CA ARG A 445 -13.96 16.48 15.12
C ARG A 445 -14.12 15.33 16.12
N GLU A 446 -13.02 14.77 16.58
CA GLU A 446 -13.06 13.62 17.48
C GLU A 446 -13.59 14.00 18.87
N MET A 447 -13.26 15.19 19.37
CA MET A 447 -13.85 15.70 20.63
C MET A 447 -15.36 15.91 20.53
N GLN A 448 -15.86 16.35 19.38
CA GLN A 448 -17.30 16.46 19.17
C GLN A 448 -17.98 15.10 19.22
N ASP A 449 -17.39 14.07 18.61
CA ASP A 449 -17.94 12.72 18.63
C ASP A 449 -17.89 12.11 20.04
N LEU A 450 -16.79 12.31 20.78
CA LEU A 450 -16.68 11.93 22.19
C LEU A 450 -17.77 12.58 23.08
N ARG A 451 -18.04 13.87 22.86
CA ARG A 451 -19.13 14.59 23.55
C ARG A 451 -20.50 14.00 23.22
N ASN A 452 -20.75 13.66 21.95
CA ASN A 452 -22.04 13.10 21.50
C ASN A 452 -22.35 11.75 22.15
N VAL A 453 -21.32 10.99 22.54
CA VAL A 453 -21.45 9.72 23.26
C VAL A 453 -21.29 9.86 24.78
N ASN A 454 -21.40 11.09 25.30
CA ASN A 454 -21.32 11.42 26.72
C ASN A 454 -20.05 10.93 27.42
N TYR A 455 -18.90 10.99 26.74
CA TYR A 455 -17.61 10.59 27.30
C TYR A 455 -17.60 9.16 27.87
N SER A 456 -18.32 8.24 27.22
CA SER A 456 -18.30 6.83 27.60
C SER A 456 -16.91 6.22 27.46
N THR A 457 -16.67 5.11 28.15
CA THR A 457 -15.41 4.35 28.05
C THR A 457 -15.08 3.94 26.63
N ASP A 458 -16.08 3.40 25.91
CA ASP A 458 -15.95 3.07 24.48
C ASP A 458 -15.70 4.32 23.64
N GLY A 459 -16.38 5.44 23.94
CA GLY A 459 -16.18 6.71 23.26
C GLY A 459 -14.76 7.25 23.42
N MET A 460 -14.20 7.19 24.62
CA MET A 460 -12.83 7.61 24.90
C MET A 460 -11.82 6.71 24.17
N ARG A 461 -12.07 5.40 24.15
CA ARG A 461 -11.25 4.46 23.41
C ARG A 461 -11.23 4.79 21.92
N GLU A 462 -12.40 5.03 21.33
CA GLU A 462 -12.51 5.38 19.92
C GLU A 462 -11.89 6.75 19.62
N PHE A 463 -12.07 7.76 20.49
CA PHE A 463 -11.38 9.05 20.38
C PHE A 463 -9.86 8.88 20.24
N VAL A 464 -9.24 8.10 21.12
CA VAL A 464 -7.79 7.86 21.07
C VAL A 464 -7.40 7.10 19.80
N ARG A 465 -8.17 6.07 19.41
CA ARG A 465 -7.91 5.28 18.18
C ARG A 465 -8.04 6.13 16.90
N ASP A 466 -9.07 6.95 16.81
CA ASP A 466 -9.31 7.85 15.66
C ASP A 466 -8.19 8.88 15.56
N MET A 467 -7.76 9.45 16.69
CA MET A 467 -6.60 10.35 16.71
C MET A 467 -5.31 9.65 16.28
N ILE A 468 -5.05 8.41 16.71
CA ILE A 468 -3.90 7.63 16.23
C ILE A 468 -3.97 7.41 14.71
N ALA A 469 -5.15 7.07 14.17
CA ALA A 469 -5.35 6.88 12.73
C ALA A 469 -5.14 8.18 11.94
N ASN A 470 -5.65 9.30 12.45
CA ASN A 470 -5.46 10.64 11.89
C ASN A 470 -3.96 10.97 11.80
N LEU A 471 -3.23 10.85 12.91
CA LEU A 471 -1.80 11.17 13.00
C LEU A 471 -0.93 10.28 12.10
N ASN A 472 -1.27 8.99 11.99
CA ASN A 472 -0.62 8.08 11.04
C ASN A 472 -0.78 8.59 9.59
N GLY A 473 -1.99 8.98 9.21
CA GLY A 473 -2.28 9.53 7.89
C GLY A 473 -1.51 10.82 7.61
N MET A 474 -1.54 11.76 8.56
CA MET A 474 -0.79 13.03 8.48
C MET A 474 0.71 12.76 8.28
N TYR A 475 1.31 11.91 9.10
CA TYR A 475 2.73 11.58 9.01
C TYR A 475 3.11 11.01 7.64
N HIS A 476 2.42 9.95 7.20
CA HIS A 476 2.78 9.25 5.95
C HIS A 476 2.53 10.12 4.72
N VAL A 477 1.40 10.82 4.65
CA VAL A 477 1.11 11.71 3.52
C VAL A 477 2.16 12.82 3.41
N MET A 478 2.64 13.35 4.53
CA MET A 478 3.70 14.36 4.53
C MET A 478 5.06 13.78 4.13
N THR A 479 5.42 12.59 4.62
CA THR A 479 6.79 12.04 4.53
C THR A 479 7.07 11.18 3.31
N VAL A 480 6.06 10.59 2.66
CA VAL A 480 6.27 9.88 1.39
C VAL A 480 6.91 10.83 0.38
N ASP A 481 8.09 10.54 -0.13
CA ASP A 481 8.78 11.35 -1.12
C ASP A 481 8.49 10.79 -2.51
N PRO A 482 7.74 11.50 -3.36
CA PRO A 482 7.48 11.06 -4.73
C PRO A 482 8.76 10.80 -5.53
N GLU A 483 9.85 11.51 -5.25
CA GLU A 483 11.12 11.35 -5.97
C GLU A 483 11.80 9.99 -5.68
N LEU A 484 11.36 9.29 -4.63
CA LEU A 484 11.81 7.95 -4.30
C LEU A 484 10.93 6.85 -4.93
N LEU A 485 9.79 7.19 -5.53
CA LEU A 485 8.88 6.22 -6.16
C LEU A 485 9.22 5.95 -7.63
N ASP A 486 9.86 6.91 -8.29
CA ASP A 486 10.32 6.83 -9.68
C ASP A 486 11.75 6.27 -9.83
N ARG A 487 12.37 5.88 -8.70
CA ARG A 487 13.67 5.20 -8.65
C ARG A 487 13.44 3.73 -8.34
#